data_AF-A0A947J947-F1
#
_entry.id   AF-A0A947J947-F1
#
_cell.length_a   1.000
_cell.length_b   1.000
_cell.length_c   1.000
_cell.angle_alpha   90.00
_cell.angle_beta   90.00
_cell.angle_gamma   90.00
#
_symmetry.space_group_name_H-M   'P 1'
#
loop_
_entity.id
_entity.type
_entity.pdbx_description
1 polymer ?
#
loop_
_entity_poly.entity_id
_entity_poly.type
_entity_poly.pdbx_seq_one_letter_code
_entity_poly.pdbx_strand_id
1 'polypeptide(L)'
;LVDRFAGSACEFRMVFTDYVTAGLAEQLQAQSIWFADVQGNVSLTIPGKLVLHVAGNRPPAAVPTKGQHYSVPGAKVLHYLLKHGPRIGATYRDVRRAVGVSIDKIGRLIRELETTGIVRVLGRGDFQVTNGDALLRQWVDAYEAKLGPALLLGRYATAVGLDFGFLIQQARAELGGRVVVGGEVAADALTRHLRPGLLRLYVPEDRASDIRRKLRLAPSEEGTVELCKLYAPEIVDEPATPGRPSVDPVFIYAELMADGADRLAETALRIRQEHLKWTL
;
A
#
# COMPACT_ATOMS: atom_id res chain seq x y z
N LEU A 1 27.62 -28.13 -30.40
CA LEU A 1 26.91 -26.88 -30.78
C LEU A 1 26.94 -25.82 -29.66
N VAL A 2 27.99 -25.82 -28.81
CA VAL A 2 28.06 -24.96 -27.60
C VAL A 2 29.30 -24.03 -27.57
N ASP A 3 30.21 -24.10 -28.55
CA ASP A 3 31.48 -23.33 -28.47
C ASP A 3 31.58 -22.12 -29.42
N ARG A 4 30.65 -21.16 -29.36
CA ARG A 4 30.79 -19.89 -30.11
C ARG A 4 30.27 -18.63 -29.39
N PHE A 5 30.27 -18.59 -28.07
CA PHE A 5 29.95 -17.36 -27.32
C PHE A 5 31.10 -16.91 -26.42
N ALA A 6 32.29 -16.77 -27.01
CA ALA A 6 33.36 -15.96 -26.45
C ALA A 6 33.77 -14.92 -27.49
N GLY A 7 33.24 -13.70 -27.35
CA GLY A 7 33.61 -12.56 -28.20
C GLY A 7 32.62 -11.41 -28.16
N SER A 8 33.10 -10.25 -27.71
CA SER A 8 32.44 -8.93 -27.57
C SER A 8 31.48 -8.76 -26.37
N ALA A 9 31.79 -7.75 -25.54
CA ALA A 9 30.84 -7.20 -24.59
C ALA A 9 29.58 -6.78 -25.34
N CYS A 10 28.43 -7.28 -24.88
CA CYS A 10 27.13 -7.01 -25.50
C CYS A 10 26.80 -5.51 -25.30
N GLU A 11 27.09 -4.66 -26.27
CA GLU A 11 26.89 -3.21 -26.17
C GLU A 11 25.44 -2.80 -26.52
N PHE A 12 24.47 -3.70 -26.27
CA PHE A 12 23.06 -3.43 -26.50
C PHE A 12 22.38 -3.09 -25.18
N ARG A 13 21.80 -1.88 -25.11
CA ARG A 13 21.04 -1.42 -23.95
C ARG A 13 19.57 -1.69 -24.20
N MET A 14 18.91 -2.30 -23.20
CA MET A 14 17.49 -2.60 -23.24
C MET A 14 16.78 -2.02 -22.02
N VAL A 15 15.60 -1.45 -22.25
CA VAL A 15 14.72 -0.89 -21.22
C VAL A 15 13.50 -1.79 -21.05
N PHE A 16 13.20 -2.15 -19.80
CA PHE A 16 11.96 -2.80 -19.41
C PHE A 16 11.11 -1.81 -18.62
N THR A 17 9.84 -1.64 -19.00
CA THR A 17 8.93 -0.68 -18.36
C THR A 17 7.48 -1.14 -18.48
N ASP A 18 6.57 -0.54 -17.73
CA ASP A 18 5.14 -0.87 -17.78
C ASP A 18 4.51 -0.51 -19.13
N TYR A 19 4.92 0.63 -19.72
CA TYR A 19 4.43 1.06 -21.01
C TYR A 19 5.37 2.03 -21.73
N VAL A 20 5.68 1.75 -22.99
CA VAL A 20 6.41 2.66 -23.88
C VAL A 20 5.42 3.41 -24.77
N THR A 21 5.30 4.73 -24.55
CA THR A 21 4.49 5.60 -25.42
C THR A 21 5.09 5.70 -26.82
N ALA A 22 4.28 6.01 -27.84
CA ALA A 22 4.76 6.12 -29.22
C ALA A 22 5.93 7.12 -29.38
N GLY A 23 5.84 8.29 -28.73
CA GLY A 23 6.93 9.28 -28.77
C GLY A 23 8.21 8.80 -28.07
N LEU A 24 8.08 8.06 -26.96
CA LEU A 24 9.23 7.46 -26.29
C LEU A 24 9.83 6.32 -27.13
N ALA A 25 9.01 5.51 -27.79
CA ALA A 25 9.47 4.46 -28.69
C ALA A 25 10.32 5.04 -29.83
N GLU A 26 9.89 6.15 -30.45
CA GLU A 26 10.66 6.85 -31.49
C GLU A 26 12.01 7.36 -30.95
N GLN A 27 12.02 7.95 -29.74
CA GLN A 27 13.25 8.42 -29.11
C GLN A 27 14.22 7.28 -28.79
N LEU A 28 13.73 6.17 -28.24
CA LEU A 28 14.54 4.99 -27.91
C LEU A 28 15.12 4.35 -29.18
N GLN A 29 14.32 4.26 -30.25
CA GLN A 29 14.78 3.76 -31.55
C GLN A 29 15.85 4.67 -32.18
N ALA A 30 15.67 5.98 -32.14
CA ALA A 30 16.66 6.94 -32.64
C ALA A 30 18.01 6.81 -31.92
N GLN A 31 17.99 6.38 -30.65
CA GLN A 31 19.18 6.12 -29.84
C GLN A 31 19.69 4.67 -29.91
N SER A 32 19.09 3.82 -30.76
CA SER A 32 19.41 2.39 -30.85
C SER A 32 19.28 1.65 -29.51
N ILE A 33 18.35 2.07 -28.65
CA ILE A 33 18.03 1.43 -27.37
C ILE A 33 16.84 0.49 -27.59
N TRP A 34 17.00 -0.77 -27.21
CA TRP A 34 15.91 -1.75 -27.27
C TRP A 34 14.92 -1.52 -26.14
N PHE A 35 13.66 -1.92 -26.34
CA PHE A 35 12.66 -1.87 -25.28
C PHE A 35 11.69 -3.04 -25.35
N ALA A 36 11.14 -3.39 -24.20
CA ALA A 36 9.95 -4.23 -24.08
C ALA A 36 9.05 -3.72 -22.94
N ASP A 37 7.74 -3.73 -23.15
CA ASP A 37 6.77 -3.37 -22.12
C ASP A 37 5.73 -4.46 -21.82
N VAL A 38 4.98 -4.26 -20.74
CA VAL A 38 3.93 -5.18 -20.28
C VAL A 38 2.78 -5.29 -21.29
N GLN A 39 2.58 -4.28 -22.13
CA GLN A 39 1.56 -4.26 -23.18
C GLN A 39 2.00 -5.02 -24.45
N GLY A 40 3.21 -5.57 -24.46
CA GLY A 40 3.77 -6.29 -25.59
C GLY A 40 4.29 -5.39 -26.70
N ASN A 41 4.49 -4.08 -26.44
CA ASN A 41 5.30 -3.27 -27.34
C ASN A 41 6.76 -3.66 -27.16
N VAL A 42 7.44 -3.89 -28.27
CA VAL A 42 8.84 -4.30 -28.28
C VAL A 42 9.54 -3.71 -29.51
N SER A 43 10.77 -3.24 -29.30
CA SER A 43 11.70 -2.92 -30.38
C SER A 43 13.05 -3.52 -30.06
N LEU A 44 13.44 -4.50 -30.87
CA LEU A 44 14.71 -5.20 -30.75
C LEU A 44 15.22 -5.55 -32.15
N THR A 45 16.46 -5.17 -32.43
CA THR A 45 17.10 -5.44 -33.73
C THR A 45 18.47 -6.06 -33.50
N ILE A 46 18.60 -7.34 -33.83
CA ILE A 46 19.86 -8.07 -33.90
C ILE A 46 20.28 -8.13 -35.37
N PRO A 47 21.29 -7.36 -35.80
CA PRO A 47 21.69 -7.26 -37.21
C PRO A 47 21.91 -8.63 -37.86
N GLY A 48 21.24 -8.86 -39.00
CA GLY A 48 21.33 -10.10 -39.77
C GLY A 48 20.70 -11.34 -39.11
N LYS A 49 20.00 -11.19 -37.97
CA LYS A 49 19.39 -12.33 -37.25
C LYS A 49 17.91 -12.12 -36.94
N LEU A 50 17.56 -11.00 -36.31
CA LEU A 50 16.21 -10.79 -35.78
C LEU A 50 15.84 -9.31 -35.82
N VAL A 51 14.69 -9.01 -36.39
CA VAL A 51 14.05 -7.70 -36.27
C VAL A 51 12.67 -7.94 -35.67
N LEU A 52 12.47 -7.47 -34.44
CA LEU A 52 11.20 -7.56 -33.74
C LEU A 52 10.74 -6.13 -33.46
N HIS A 53 9.68 -5.72 -34.15
CA HIS A 53 9.06 -4.43 -33.92
C HIS A 53 7.55 -4.60 -33.80
N VAL A 54 7.05 -4.46 -32.57
CA VAL A 54 5.62 -4.45 -32.24
C VAL A 54 5.34 -3.14 -31.54
N ALA A 55 4.46 -2.34 -32.11
CA ALA A 55 4.09 -1.03 -31.59
C ALA A 55 2.59 -0.80 -31.76
N GLY A 56 2.03 0.05 -30.92
CA GLY A 56 0.61 0.42 -30.97
C GLY A 56 -0.28 -0.34 -30.00
N ASN A 57 0.26 -1.27 -29.22
CA ASN A 57 -0.47 -1.85 -28.09
C ASN A 57 -0.56 -0.78 -27.02
N ARG A 58 -1.77 -0.30 -26.77
CA ARG A 58 -2.01 0.68 -25.71
C ARG A 58 -2.32 -0.09 -24.43
N PRO A 59 -1.93 0.42 -23.25
CA PRO A 59 -2.55 -0.02 -22.02
C PRO A 59 -4.06 0.05 -22.20
N PRO A 60 -4.83 -0.93 -21.68
CA PRO A 60 -6.27 -0.75 -21.54
C PRO A 60 -6.47 0.63 -20.92
N ALA A 61 -7.38 1.43 -21.50
CA ALA A 61 -7.55 2.84 -21.17
C ALA A 61 -7.41 2.98 -19.65
N ALA A 62 -6.36 3.71 -19.21
CA ALA A 62 -6.09 3.88 -17.79
C ALA A 62 -7.42 4.28 -17.17
N VAL A 63 -7.97 3.41 -16.31
CA VAL A 63 -9.15 3.77 -15.53
C VAL A 63 -8.74 5.06 -14.85
N PRO A 64 -9.48 6.17 -15.04
CA PRO A 64 -9.04 7.45 -14.54
C PRO A 64 -8.62 7.28 -13.08
N THR A 65 -7.47 7.85 -12.70
CA THR A 65 -6.94 7.92 -11.32
C THR A 65 -7.87 8.72 -10.37
N LYS A 66 -9.17 8.79 -10.69
CA LYS A 66 -10.23 9.62 -10.11
C LYS A 66 -11.54 8.82 -10.02
N GLY A 67 -11.47 7.54 -9.67
CA GLY A 67 -12.64 6.77 -9.24
C GLY A 67 -13.03 7.10 -7.79
N GLN A 68 -14.20 6.62 -7.32
CA GLN A 68 -14.63 6.78 -5.92
C GLN A 68 -13.63 6.18 -4.93
N HIS A 69 -12.89 5.16 -5.38
CA HIS A 69 -11.82 4.50 -4.63
C HIS A 69 -10.69 5.47 -4.25
N TYR A 70 -10.37 6.46 -5.11
CA TYR A 70 -9.29 7.43 -4.92
C TYR A 70 -9.71 8.62 -4.03
N SER A 71 -10.19 8.29 -2.83
CA SER A 71 -10.63 9.26 -1.82
C SER A 71 -10.44 8.70 -0.42
N VAL A 72 -10.39 9.55 0.62
CA VAL A 72 -10.31 9.08 2.02
C VAL A 72 -11.42 8.07 2.37
N PRO A 73 -12.72 8.33 2.04
CA PRO A 73 -13.76 7.34 2.27
C PRO A 73 -13.60 6.08 1.42
N GLY A 74 -13.13 6.22 0.18
CA GLY A 74 -12.90 5.09 -0.72
C GLY A 74 -11.84 4.15 -0.17
N ALA A 75 -10.67 4.70 0.17
CA ALA A 75 -9.56 3.98 0.80
C ALA A 75 -10.01 3.17 2.02
N LYS A 76 -10.75 3.78 2.94
CA LYS A 76 -11.27 3.09 4.13
C LYS A 76 -12.14 1.86 3.79
N VAL A 77 -12.97 1.96 2.74
CA VAL A 77 -13.80 0.83 2.32
C VAL A 77 -12.97 -0.24 1.60
N LEU A 78 -11.97 0.14 0.80
CA LEU A 78 -11.03 -0.82 0.19
C LEU A 78 -10.29 -1.64 1.27
N HIS A 79 -9.80 -0.97 2.31
CA HIS A 79 -9.18 -1.61 3.48
C HIS A 79 -10.12 -2.62 4.13
N TYR A 80 -11.38 -2.24 4.38
CA TYR A 80 -12.39 -3.17 4.91
C TYR A 80 -12.57 -4.41 4.01
N LEU A 81 -12.68 -4.22 2.69
CA LEU A 81 -12.84 -5.34 1.76
C LEU A 81 -11.61 -6.25 1.73
N LEU A 82 -10.40 -5.68 1.85
CA LEU A 82 -9.15 -6.43 1.92
C LEU A 82 -8.95 -7.16 3.26
N LYS A 83 -9.48 -6.61 4.34
CA LYS A 83 -9.39 -7.24 5.66
C LYS A 83 -10.35 -8.42 5.80
N HIS A 84 -11.55 -8.31 5.25
CA HIS A 84 -12.62 -9.32 5.40
C HIS A 84 -12.76 -10.26 4.19
N GLY A 85 -12.04 -10.00 3.09
CA GLY A 85 -12.09 -10.81 1.89
C GLY A 85 -11.49 -12.21 2.06
N PRO A 86 -11.64 -13.09 1.04
CA PRO A 86 -12.25 -12.82 -0.27
C PRO A 86 -13.78 -12.96 -0.28
N ARG A 87 -14.39 -13.57 0.73
CA ARG A 87 -15.85 -13.75 0.87
C ARG A 87 -16.34 -12.97 2.08
N ILE A 88 -17.18 -11.95 1.84
CA ILE A 88 -17.53 -10.96 2.84
C ILE A 88 -19.03 -11.03 3.10
N GLY A 89 -19.40 -11.49 4.29
CA GLY A 89 -20.77 -11.46 4.80
C GLY A 89 -21.03 -10.20 5.61
N ALA A 90 -21.31 -9.07 4.95
CA ALA A 90 -21.57 -7.79 5.62
C ALA A 90 -22.54 -6.92 4.82
N THR A 91 -23.46 -6.22 5.47
CA THR A 91 -24.30 -5.21 4.79
C THR A 91 -23.57 -3.88 4.68
N TYR A 92 -24.04 -2.97 3.82
CA TYR A 92 -23.51 -1.59 3.78
C TYR A 92 -23.63 -0.84 5.12
N ARG A 93 -24.56 -1.24 6.00
CA ARG A 93 -24.67 -0.67 7.34
C ARG A 93 -23.56 -1.15 8.26
N ASP A 94 -23.13 -2.40 8.10
CA ASP A 94 -22.03 -2.99 8.86
C ASP A 94 -20.71 -2.35 8.42
N VAL A 95 -20.48 -2.24 7.10
CA VAL A 95 -19.34 -1.51 6.55
C VAL A 95 -19.29 -0.07 7.08
N ARG A 96 -20.43 0.65 7.06
CA ARG A 96 -20.49 2.01 7.64
C ARG A 96 -20.10 2.03 9.12
N ARG A 97 -20.59 1.08 9.92
CA ARG A 97 -20.28 1.02 11.36
C ARG A 97 -18.79 0.76 11.59
N ALA A 98 -18.17 -0.08 10.77
CA ALA A 98 -16.75 -0.39 10.81
C ALA A 98 -15.89 0.84 10.47
N VAL A 99 -16.14 1.50 9.34
CA VAL A 99 -15.21 2.53 8.81
C VAL A 99 -15.69 3.98 8.88
N GLY A 100 -16.93 4.22 9.31
CA GLY A 100 -17.50 5.56 9.45
C GLY A 100 -17.82 6.24 8.11
N VAL A 101 -18.02 5.49 7.03
CA VAL A 101 -18.32 6.02 5.68
C VAL A 101 -19.82 5.95 5.39
N SER A 102 -20.37 6.97 4.70
CA SER A 102 -21.80 6.99 4.37
C SER A 102 -22.21 5.83 3.45
N ILE A 103 -23.44 5.33 3.62
CA ILE A 103 -23.98 4.21 2.82
C ILE A 103 -23.96 4.53 1.32
N ASP A 104 -24.25 5.78 0.95
CA ASP A 104 -24.19 6.21 -0.46
C ASP A 104 -22.80 6.05 -1.07
N LYS A 105 -21.74 6.47 -0.36
CA LYS A 105 -20.35 6.35 -0.81
C LYS A 105 -19.93 4.88 -0.92
N ILE A 106 -20.30 4.07 0.07
CA ILE A 106 -20.07 2.61 0.03
C ILE A 106 -20.74 2.02 -1.21
N GLY A 107 -22.03 2.31 -1.42
CA GLY A 107 -22.77 1.80 -2.57
C GLY A 107 -22.20 2.23 -3.92
N ARG A 108 -21.74 3.48 -4.05
CA ARG A 108 -21.07 3.96 -5.27
C ARG A 108 -19.76 3.24 -5.53
N LEU A 109 -18.92 3.06 -4.51
CA LEU A 109 -17.66 2.34 -4.65
C LEU A 109 -17.86 0.87 -5.00
N ILE A 110 -18.79 0.17 -4.31
CA ILE A 110 -19.06 -1.25 -4.63
C ILE A 110 -19.53 -1.41 -6.07
N ARG A 111 -20.40 -0.50 -6.57
CA ARG A 111 -20.81 -0.52 -7.99
C ARG A 111 -19.64 -0.29 -8.95
N GLU A 112 -18.71 0.60 -8.61
CA GLU A 112 -17.51 0.85 -9.41
C GLU A 112 -16.59 -0.38 -9.46
N LEU A 113 -16.34 -1.01 -8.30
CA LEU A 113 -15.57 -2.25 -8.19
C LEU A 113 -16.24 -3.43 -8.91
N GLU A 114 -17.58 -3.46 -8.93
CA GLU A 114 -18.35 -4.46 -9.67
C GLU A 114 -18.29 -4.25 -11.18
N THR A 115 -18.41 -3.00 -11.64
CA THR A 115 -18.28 -2.65 -13.06
C THR A 115 -16.91 -3.00 -13.61
N THR A 116 -15.87 -2.90 -12.78
CA THR A 116 -14.48 -3.26 -13.13
C THR A 116 -14.14 -4.73 -12.88
N GLY A 117 -15.09 -5.54 -12.39
CA GLY A 117 -14.89 -6.96 -12.14
C GLY A 117 -13.93 -7.28 -10.97
N ILE A 118 -13.66 -6.32 -10.09
CA ILE A 118 -12.82 -6.49 -8.89
C ILE A 118 -13.62 -7.13 -7.75
N VAL A 119 -14.90 -6.78 -7.65
CA VAL A 119 -15.85 -7.32 -6.67
C VAL A 119 -17.08 -7.85 -7.41
N ARG A 120 -17.74 -8.86 -6.86
CA ARG A 120 -19.04 -9.36 -7.31
C ARG A 120 -20.02 -9.33 -6.14
N VAL A 121 -21.20 -8.74 -6.33
CA VAL A 121 -22.29 -8.80 -5.36
C VAL A 121 -23.13 -10.04 -5.66
N LEU A 122 -23.21 -10.98 -4.72
CA LEU A 122 -23.97 -12.23 -4.90
C LEU A 122 -25.39 -12.13 -4.36
N GLY A 123 -25.58 -11.24 -3.39
CA GLY A 123 -26.83 -11.05 -2.71
C GLY A 123 -26.73 -9.91 -1.71
N ARG A 124 -27.81 -9.70 -0.96
CA ARG A 124 -27.83 -8.66 0.06
C ARG A 124 -26.84 -9.00 1.18
N GLY A 125 -25.75 -8.26 1.22
CA GLY A 125 -24.71 -8.42 2.25
C GLY A 125 -23.79 -9.61 2.02
N ASP A 126 -23.71 -10.09 0.78
CA ASP A 126 -22.77 -11.14 0.36
C ASP A 126 -21.97 -10.63 -0.84
N PHE A 127 -20.68 -10.40 -0.61
CA PHE A 127 -19.74 -9.93 -1.60
C PHE A 127 -18.61 -10.94 -1.78
N GLN A 128 -18.11 -11.03 -3.01
CA GLN A 128 -16.90 -11.76 -3.33
C GLN A 128 -15.89 -10.81 -3.98
N VAL A 129 -14.68 -10.72 -3.43
CA VAL A 129 -13.56 -10.09 -4.14
C VAL A 129 -13.05 -11.10 -5.18
N THR A 130 -13.14 -10.73 -6.45
CA THR A 130 -12.75 -11.56 -7.60
C THR A 130 -11.35 -11.25 -8.09
N ASN A 131 -10.82 -10.05 -7.83
CA ASN A 131 -9.45 -9.66 -8.16
C ASN A 131 -8.80 -8.97 -6.96
N GLY A 132 -8.23 -9.76 -6.05
CA GLY A 132 -7.60 -9.25 -4.83
C GLY A 132 -6.35 -8.40 -5.11
N ASP A 133 -5.58 -8.75 -6.13
CA ASP A 133 -4.37 -8.01 -6.55
C ASP A 133 -4.72 -6.60 -7.05
N ALA A 134 -5.76 -6.46 -7.87
CA ALA A 134 -6.24 -5.14 -8.29
C ALA A 134 -6.82 -4.33 -7.13
N LEU A 135 -7.54 -4.97 -6.20
CA LEU A 135 -8.07 -4.31 -5.01
C LEU A 135 -6.94 -3.79 -4.10
N LEU A 136 -5.88 -4.59 -3.93
CA LEU A 136 -4.72 -4.23 -3.13
C LEU A 136 -3.95 -3.05 -3.74
N ARG A 137 -3.76 -3.03 -5.07
CA ARG A 137 -3.17 -1.86 -5.76
C ARG A 137 -3.97 -0.59 -5.52
N GLN A 138 -5.29 -0.63 -5.76
CA GLN A 138 -6.15 0.53 -5.53
C GLN A 138 -6.12 1.02 -4.08
N TRP A 139 -5.99 0.10 -3.12
CA TRP A 139 -5.83 0.44 -1.71
C TRP A 139 -4.52 1.17 -1.44
N VAL A 140 -3.38 0.67 -1.93
CA VAL A 140 -2.08 1.33 -1.76
C VAL A 140 -2.10 2.73 -2.36
N ASP A 141 -2.56 2.86 -3.60
CA ASP A 141 -2.62 4.16 -4.30
C ASP A 141 -3.49 5.17 -3.54
N ALA A 142 -4.66 4.74 -3.06
CA ALA A 142 -5.57 5.59 -2.30
C ALA A 142 -5.05 5.87 -0.87
N TYR A 143 -4.30 4.94 -0.28
CA TYR A 143 -3.66 5.11 1.00
C TYR A 143 -2.60 6.21 0.92
N GLU A 144 -1.62 6.04 0.05
CA GLU A 144 -0.50 6.95 -0.12
C GLU A 144 -0.97 8.37 -0.47
N ALA A 145 -1.86 8.49 -1.47
CA ALA A 145 -2.24 9.80 -1.99
C ALA A 145 -3.36 10.51 -1.21
N LYS A 146 -4.14 9.79 -0.39
CA LYS A 146 -5.33 10.35 0.28
C LYS A 146 -5.38 10.04 1.76
N LEU A 147 -5.44 8.76 2.13
CA LEU A 147 -5.73 8.40 3.52
C LEU A 147 -4.55 8.68 4.44
N GLY A 148 -3.33 8.24 4.11
CA GLY A 148 -2.11 8.46 4.89
C GLY A 148 -1.92 9.93 5.29
N PRO A 149 -1.89 10.88 4.32
CA PRO A 149 -1.79 12.30 4.62
C PRO A 149 -2.93 12.82 5.50
N ALA A 150 -4.16 12.32 5.31
CA ALA A 150 -5.32 12.72 6.12
C ALA A 150 -5.31 12.14 7.55
N LEU A 151 -4.49 11.11 7.82
CA LEU A 151 -4.32 10.54 9.15
C LEU A 151 -3.16 11.18 9.91
N LEU A 152 -2.17 11.76 9.24
CA LEU A 152 -1.01 12.35 9.90
C LEU A 152 -1.41 13.58 10.74
N LEU A 153 -1.21 13.50 12.05
CA LEU A 153 -1.41 14.62 12.99
C LEU A 153 -0.12 15.41 13.19
N GLY A 154 1.03 14.80 12.94
CA GLY A 154 2.33 15.46 12.93
C GLY A 154 3.50 14.49 13.09
N ARG A 155 4.68 15.00 12.76
CA ARG A 155 5.96 14.31 12.90
C ARG A 155 6.81 15.00 13.96
N TYR A 156 7.50 14.20 14.76
CA TYR A 156 8.11 14.66 16.00
C TYR A 156 9.47 14.01 16.26
N ALA A 157 10.37 14.80 16.83
CA ALA A 157 11.60 14.35 17.45
C ALA A 157 11.37 14.05 18.93
N THR A 158 12.21 13.17 19.47
CA THR A 158 12.18 12.74 20.86
C THR A 158 13.59 12.61 21.43
N ALA A 159 13.75 12.96 22.70
CA ALA A 159 15.05 12.92 23.37
C ALA A 159 15.52 11.49 23.71
N VAL A 160 14.63 10.49 23.67
CA VAL A 160 14.96 9.09 23.95
C VAL A 160 15.48 8.33 22.72
N GLY A 161 15.66 9.01 21.58
CA GLY A 161 16.18 8.42 20.36
C GLY A 161 15.27 7.31 19.79
N LEU A 162 15.86 6.17 19.44
CA LEU A 162 15.18 5.02 18.81
C LEU A 162 14.67 3.97 19.83
N ASP A 163 14.56 4.31 21.13
CA ASP A 163 13.92 3.43 22.10
C ASP A 163 12.38 3.46 21.96
N PHE A 164 11.90 2.84 20.88
CA PHE A 164 10.48 2.76 20.58
C PHE A 164 9.72 1.92 21.60
N GLY A 165 10.36 0.93 22.21
CA GLY A 165 9.77 0.11 23.27
C GLY A 165 9.38 0.94 24.49
N PHE A 166 10.26 1.85 24.92
CA PHE A 166 9.97 2.80 25.99
C PHE A 166 8.82 3.75 25.63
N LEU A 167 8.85 4.34 24.44
CA LEU A 167 7.80 5.28 23.99
C LEU A 167 6.42 4.63 23.92
N ILE A 168 6.32 3.41 23.38
CA ILE A 168 5.06 2.67 23.30
C ILE A 168 4.51 2.39 24.71
N GLN A 169 5.36 2.00 25.66
CA GLN A 169 4.93 1.73 27.03
C GLN A 169 4.39 3.00 27.71
N GLN A 170 5.11 4.12 27.59
CA GLN A 170 4.68 5.41 28.13
C GLN A 170 3.35 5.86 27.50
N ALA A 171 3.23 5.75 26.18
CA ALA A 171 2.01 6.14 25.46
C ALA A 171 0.80 5.32 25.93
N ARG A 172 0.98 4.01 26.13
CA ARG A 172 -0.09 3.10 26.59
C ARG A 172 -0.53 3.39 28.02
N ALA A 173 0.42 3.69 28.91
CA ALA A 173 0.11 4.07 30.29
C ALA A 173 -0.77 5.33 30.34
N GLU A 174 -0.52 6.31 29.47
CA GLU A 174 -1.28 7.57 29.42
C GLU A 174 -2.69 7.44 28.81
N LEU A 175 -2.90 6.48 27.91
CA LEU A 175 -4.19 6.31 27.20
C LEU A 175 -4.96 5.04 27.55
N GLY A 176 -4.58 4.33 28.63
CA GLY A 176 -5.28 3.12 29.05
C GLY A 176 -5.35 2.06 27.94
N GLY A 177 -4.28 1.91 27.16
CA GLY A 177 -4.20 0.93 26.08
C GLY A 177 -4.77 1.34 24.72
N ARG A 178 -5.30 2.57 24.55
CA ARG A 178 -5.85 3.06 23.27
C ARG A 178 -4.79 3.55 22.27
N VAL A 179 -3.59 2.96 22.31
CA VAL A 179 -2.48 3.31 21.41
C VAL A 179 -2.21 2.12 20.51
N VAL A 180 -2.39 2.32 19.21
CA VAL A 180 -2.20 1.28 18.21
C VAL A 180 -0.91 1.58 17.45
N VAL A 181 -0.04 0.57 17.32
CA VAL A 181 1.25 0.72 16.64
C VAL A 181 1.10 0.36 15.16
N GLY A 182 1.67 1.18 14.27
CA GLY A 182 1.71 0.92 12.84
C GLY A 182 3.12 1.02 12.24
N GLY A 183 3.19 1.00 10.92
CA GLY A 183 4.41 1.18 10.14
C GLY A 183 5.50 0.15 10.44
N GLU A 184 6.75 0.61 10.42
CA GLU A 184 7.94 -0.24 10.57
C GLU A 184 7.94 -1.06 11.87
N VAL A 185 7.52 -0.48 13.00
CA VAL A 185 7.51 -1.20 14.29
C VAL A 185 6.45 -2.31 14.31
N ALA A 186 5.29 -2.09 13.68
CA ALA A 186 4.28 -3.15 13.52
C ALA A 186 4.77 -4.23 12.55
N ALA A 187 5.42 -3.85 11.46
CA ALA A 187 6.01 -4.78 10.50
C ALA A 187 7.11 -5.65 11.11
N ASP A 188 7.99 -5.08 11.93
CA ASP A 188 9.03 -5.83 12.65
C ASP A 188 8.42 -6.79 13.68
N ALA A 189 7.38 -6.35 14.40
CA ALA A 189 6.67 -7.24 15.32
C ALA A 189 6.05 -8.45 14.61
N LEU A 190 5.58 -8.27 13.37
CA LEU A 190 4.96 -9.31 12.56
C LEU A 190 5.99 -10.23 11.88
N THR A 191 7.05 -9.67 11.32
CA THR A 191 7.98 -10.38 10.41
C THR A 191 9.37 -10.63 10.98
N ARG A 192 9.78 -9.84 11.99
CA ARG A 192 11.15 -9.77 12.55
C ARG A 192 12.23 -9.54 11.48
N HIS A 193 11.88 -8.85 10.41
CA HIS A 193 12.69 -8.78 9.19
C HIS A 193 13.32 -7.42 8.91
N LEU A 194 13.06 -6.41 9.74
CA LEU A 194 13.65 -5.09 9.55
C LEU A 194 14.09 -4.49 10.88
N ARG A 195 14.89 -3.43 10.82
CA ARG A 195 15.18 -2.58 11.98
C ARG A 195 14.38 -1.29 11.83
N PRO A 196 13.39 -1.03 12.70
CA PRO A 196 12.55 0.15 12.55
C PRO A 196 13.35 1.46 12.66
N GLY A 197 13.15 2.37 11.72
CA GLY A 197 13.67 3.74 11.78
C GLY A 197 12.63 4.77 12.26
N LEU A 198 11.35 4.44 12.13
CA LEU A 198 10.21 5.31 12.42
C LEU A 198 9.19 4.60 13.31
N LEU A 199 8.74 5.28 14.37
CA LEU A 199 7.62 4.85 15.19
C LEU A 199 6.35 5.59 14.78
N ARG A 200 5.34 4.85 14.31
CA ARG A 200 4.00 5.41 14.04
C ARG A 200 2.99 4.96 15.09
N LEU A 201 2.32 5.93 15.72
CA LEU A 201 1.30 5.69 16.74
C LEU A 201 -0.05 6.24 16.29
N TYR A 202 -1.05 5.37 16.22
CA TYR A 202 -2.44 5.74 16.01
C TYR A 202 -3.12 6.00 17.35
N VAL A 203 -3.65 7.20 17.50
CA VAL A 203 -4.28 7.68 18.73
C VAL A 203 -5.60 8.41 18.44
N PRO A 204 -6.54 8.45 19.40
CA PRO A 204 -7.69 9.35 19.31
C PRO A 204 -7.21 10.80 19.15
N GLU A 205 -7.80 11.52 18.20
CA GLU A 205 -7.35 12.87 17.82
C GLU A 205 -7.40 13.86 18.98
N ASP A 206 -8.44 13.76 19.81
CA ASP A 206 -8.63 14.55 21.04
C ASP A 206 -7.56 14.31 22.10
N ARG A 207 -6.81 13.21 22.00
CA ARG A 207 -5.75 12.79 22.92
C ARG A 207 -4.34 13.04 22.39
N ALA A 208 -4.19 13.46 21.13
CA ALA A 208 -2.89 13.64 20.49
C ALA A 208 -2.01 14.69 21.20
N SER A 209 -2.62 15.80 21.66
CA SER A 209 -1.90 16.85 22.40
C SER A 209 -1.36 16.35 23.75
N ASP A 210 -2.13 15.52 24.46
CA ASP A 210 -1.72 14.92 25.73
C ASP A 210 -0.54 13.97 25.51
N ILE A 211 -0.61 13.11 24.50
CA ILE A 211 0.49 12.21 24.11
C ILE A 211 1.74 13.01 23.78
N ARG A 212 1.63 14.05 22.94
CA ARG A 212 2.75 14.90 22.57
C ARG A 212 3.44 15.49 23.80
N ARG A 213 2.67 16.06 24.73
CA ARG A 213 3.19 16.68 25.97
C ARG A 213 3.86 15.65 26.88
N LYS A 214 3.22 14.51 27.11
CA LYS A 214 3.70 13.46 28.04
C LYS A 214 4.96 12.77 27.55
N LEU A 215 4.99 12.45 26.26
CA LEU A 215 6.15 11.87 25.60
C LEU A 215 7.25 12.90 25.26
N ARG A 216 7.04 14.19 25.60
CA ARG A 216 7.97 15.30 25.33
C ARG A 216 8.39 15.38 23.87
N LEU A 217 7.42 15.19 22.97
CA LEU A 217 7.61 15.20 21.53
C LEU A 217 7.69 16.64 21.01
N ALA A 218 8.78 16.96 20.32
CA ALA A 218 9.00 18.26 19.68
C ALA A 218 8.70 18.14 18.18
N PRO A 219 7.92 19.05 17.56
CA PRO A 219 7.68 19.02 16.11
C PRO A 219 8.99 18.99 15.32
N SER A 220 9.09 18.08 14.35
CA SER A 220 10.27 17.94 13.48
C SER A 220 9.91 17.20 12.19
N GLU A 221 10.29 17.75 11.04
CA GLU A 221 10.10 17.10 9.73
C GLU A 221 10.98 15.84 9.57
N GLU A 222 12.14 15.83 10.24
CA GLU A 222 13.07 14.68 10.27
C GLU A 222 12.86 13.79 11.50
N GLY A 223 11.76 14.02 12.25
CA GLY A 223 11.44 13.28 13.46
C GLY A 223 11.32 11.76 13.23
N THR A 224 11.58 10.97 14.27
CA THR A 224 11.44 9.51 14.24
C THR A 224 10.13 9.02 14.84
N VAL A 225 9.21 9.92 15.18
CA VAL A 225 7.90 9.60 15.74
C VAL A 225 6.80 10.30 14.94
N GLU A 226 5.82 9.54 14.46
CA GLU A 226 4.61 10.05 13.83
C GLU A 226 3.40 9.76 14.71
N LEU A 227 2.60 10.79 14.96
CA LEU A 227 1.27 10.62 15.54
C LEU A 227 0.24 10.66 14.41
N CYS A 228 -0.58 9.63 14.36
CA CYS A 228 -1.64 9.48 13.38
C CYS A 228 -3.01 9.37 14.07
N LYS A 229 -4.05 9.81 13.36
CA LYS A 229 -5.43 9.70 13.80
C LYS A 229 -5.92 8.26 13.72
N LEU A 230 -6.36 7.72 14.85
CA LEU A 230 -7.12 6.48 14.90
C LEU A 230 -8.56 6.75 14.41
N TYR A 231 -8.83 6.50 13.14
CA TYR A 231 -10.13 6.84 12.54
C TYR A 231 -11.24 5.83 12.82
N ALA A 232 -10.90 4.57 13.11
CA ALA A 232 -11.84 3.50 13.39
C ALA A 232 -11.15 2.37 14.17
N PRO A 233 -11.89 1.60 14.99
CA PRO A 233 -11.42 0.32 15.52
C PRO A 233 -11.06 -0.68 14.42
N GLU A 234 -11.64 -0.51 13.23
CA GLU A 234 -11.45 -1.40 12.09
C GLU A 234 -10.00 -1.56 11.64
N ILE A 235 -9.11 -0.58 11.87
CA ILE A 235 -7.69 -0.72 11.48
C ILE A 235 -6.90 -1.59 12.45
N VAL A 236 -7.45 -1.86 13.63
CA VAL A 236 -6.75 -2.58 14.70
C VAL A 236 -6.86 -4.07 14.43
N ASP A 237 -5.75 -4.77 14.59
CA ASP A 237 -5.72 -6.21 14.76
C ASP A 237 -5.46 -6.52 16.23
N GLU A 238 -6.20 -7.47 16.79
CA GLU A 238 -5.85 -8.01 18.10
C GLU A 238 -4.77 -9.07 17.86
N PRO A 239 -3.50 -8.81 18.21
CA PRO A 239 -2.45 -9.74 17.86
C PRO A 239 -2.59 -11.05 18.64
N ALA A 240 -1.94 -12.09 18.13
CA ALA A 240 -1.67 -13.35 18.85
C ALA A 240 -0.93 -13.15 20.19
N THR A 241 -0.41 -11.94 20.46
CA THR A 241 0.16 -11.55 21.76
C THR A 241 -0.81 -10.62 22.49
N PRO A 242 -1.47 -11.10 23.57
CA PRO A 242 -2.39 -10.29 24.35
C PRO A 242 -1.74 -8.99 24.84
N GLY A 243 -2.44 -7.86 24.69
CA GLY A 243 -2.07 -6.58 25.30
C GLY A 243 -1.17 -5.65 24.47
N ARG A 244 -0.95 -5.92 23.17
CA ARG A 244 -0.16 -5.02 22.30
C ARG A 244 -0.87 -4.70 20.97
N PRO A 245 -1.92 -3.88 20.94
CA PRO A 245 -2.66 -3.60 19.71
C PRO A 245 -1.76 -2.97 18.64
N SER A 246 -1.87 -3.49 17.42
CA SER A 246 -1.22 -3.00 16.20
C SER A 246 -2.25 -2.84 15.10
N VAL A 247 -1.89 -2.13 14.03
CA VAL A 247 -2.73 -2.14 12.82
C VAL A 247 -2.64 -3.51 12.13
N ASP A 248 -3.66 -3.86 11.35
CA ASP A 248 -3.71 -5.14 10.65
C ASP A 248 -2.76 -5.25 9.45
N PRO A 249 -2.44 -6.46 8.98
CA PRO A 249 -1.46 -6.66 7.91
C PRO A 249 -1.76 -5.93 6.59
N VAL A 250 -3.04 -5.68 6.26
CA VAL A 250 -3.42 -4.91 5.06
C VAL A 250 -2.97 -3.45 5.20
N PHE A 251 -3.11 -2.92 6.41
CA PHE A 251 -2.72 -1.58 6.75
C PHE A 251 -1.20 -1.44 6.79
N ILE A 252 -0.50 -2.35 7.49
CA ILE A 252 0.97 -2.38 7.55
C ILE A 252 1.57 -2.44 6.14
N TYR A 253 1.01 -3.28 5.27
CA TYR A 253 1.46 -3.39 3.87
C TYR A 253 1.43 -2.03 3.15
N ALA A 254 0.32 -1.30 3.21
CA ALA A 254 0.21 0.00 2.53
C ALA A 254 1.11 1.07 3.14
N GLU A 255 1.31 1.04 4.47
CA GLU A 255 2.23 1.94 5.15
C GLU A 255 3.68 1.79 4.70
N LEU A 256 4.14 0.55 4.52
CA LEU A 256 5.50 0.26 4.06
C LEU A 256 5.68 0.59 2.57
N MET A 257 4.67 0.31 1.75
CA MET A 257 4.70 0.63 0.32
C MET A 257 4.74 2.15 0.07
N ALA A 258 4.04 2.93 0.89
CA ALA A 258 3.98 4.39 0.75
C ALA A 258 5.28 5.13 1.16
N ASP A 259 6.16 4.49 1.94
CA ASP A 259 7.43 5.10 2.39
C ASP A 259 8.49 5.11 1.28
N GLY A 260 8.40 4.19 0.31
CA GLY A 260 9.22 4.18 -0.90
C GLY A 260 10.64 3.64 -0.74
N ALA A 261 11.07 3.26 0.46
CA ALA A 261 12.37 2.63 0.69
C ALA A 261 12.38 1.13 0.30
N ASP A 262 13.38 0.71 -0.49
CA ASP A 262 13.49 -0.68 -1.00
C ASP A 262 13.37 -1.76 0.09
N ARG A 263 14.00 -1.54 1.25
CA ARG A 263 13.93 -2.47 2.40
C ARG A 263 12.52 -2.67 2.94
N LEU A 264 11.70 -1.62 2.87
CA LEU A 264 10.32 -1.62 3.36
C LEU A 264 9.41 -2.30 2.34
N ALA A 265 9.68 -2.10 1.04
CA ALA A 265 9.01 -2.81 -0.05
C ALA A 265 9.25 -4.34 0.04
N GLU A 266 10.47 -4.79 0.33
CA GLU A 266 10.75 -6.23 0.55
C GLU A 266 9.93 -6.79 1.71
N THR A 267 9.88 -6.08 2.84
CA THR A 267 9.10 -6.52 4.00
C THR A 267 7.59 -6.50 3.71
N ALA A 268 7.09 -5.50 2.99
CA ALA A 268 5.71 -5.47 2.51
C ALA A 268 5.37 -6.68 1.65
N LEU A 269 6.23 -7.05 0.70
CA LEU A 269 6.02 -8.24 -0.13
C LEU A 269 5.95 -9.52 0.71
N ARG A 270 6.80 -9.65 1.75
CA ARG A 270 6.70 -10.77 2.69
C ARG A 270 5.36 -10.78 3.43
N ILE A 271 4.91 -9.63 3.94
CA ILE A 271 3.60 -9.52 4.60
C ILE A 271 2.48 -9.94 3.66
N ARG A 272 2.52 -9.51 2.39
CA ARG A 272 1.54 -9.91 1.38
C ARG A 272 1.53 -11.43 1.20
N GLN A 273 2.70 -12.05 1.08
CA GLN A 273 2.85 -13.49 0.88
C GLN A 273 2.45 -14.32 2.10
N GLU A 274 2.65 -13.82 3.31
CA GLU A 274 2.40 -14.58 4.54
C GLU A 274 0.98 -14.37 5.08
N HIS A 275 0.45 -13.15 5.00
CA HIS A 275 -0.78 -12.73 5.66
C HIS A 275 -1.91 -12.34 4.69
N LEU A 276 -1.61 -11.97 3.45
CA LEU A 276 -2.61 -11.53 2.45
C LEU A 276 -2.70 -12.48 1.26
N LYS A 277 -2.47 -13.79 1.48
CA LYS A 277 -2.34 -14.82 0.42
C LYS A 277 -3.49 -14.85 -0.57
N TRP A 278 -4.71 -14.52 -0.14
CA TRP A 278 -5.88 -14.54 -1.02
C TRP A 278 -5.87 -13.40 -2.06
N THR A 279 -5.01 -12.39 -1.88
CA THR A 279 -4.83 -11.27 -2.80
C THR A 279 -3.81 -11.56 -3.93
N LEU A 280 -3.19 -12.74 -3.92
CA LEU A 280 -2.25 -13.19 -4.94
C LEU A 280 -2.96 -13.86 -6.13
#